data_AF-A0A976IPZ8-F1
#
_entry.id   AF-A0A976IPZ8-F1
#
_cell.length_a   1.000
_cell.length_b   1.000
_cell.length_c   1.000
_cell.angle_alpha   90.00
_cell.angle_beta   90.00
_cell.angle_gamma   90.00
#
_symmetry.space_group_name_H-M   'P 1'
#
loop_
_entity.id
_entity.type
_entity.pdbx_description
1 polymer ?
#
loop_
_entity_poly.entity_id
_entity_poly.type
_entity_poly.pdbx_seq_one_letter_code
_entity_poly.pdbx_strand_id
1 'polypeptide(L)'
;MAKFIDRLRLCPQANPILPTMPSIKLLALICCLGLTACASLSIPKQPSDDYIAGLLAENQFDAALKAVDQWQDNYPNDLELPKQRKHITQAISRFESTTLATAQQLDNKGQWQEAKSVYESALEKVPSSPALQNAYSEFSVRHLTYLNGLKEDLDVAQARHWLNISADIKALYQAAPNDPEARAWQEKSHEERERLARRMVNYGLAHEEKEHFGTAALRYDLAYQLDPGEFTKPYHERAVKTFAQRKAKQKKRAREDQKRQRSKLSLLIEEFDQHLAQHEFRLARKTLRAMEVIDAKSPEVLKRRDQLDQQRSIALNQAIQDGKNFYTKGEFDNAIDAWQRALQLDPDNKELKENIQRAEKFRENLQRLKQGS
;
A
#
# COMPACT_ATOMS: atom_id res chain seq x y z
N MET A 1 -32.84 -18.14 -38.75
CA MET A 1 -32.92 -19.49 -39.35
C MET A 1 -32.36 -20.50 -38.35
N ALA A 2 -33.05 -21.63 -38.19
CA ALA A 2 -32.70 -22.84 -37.40
C ALA A 2 -32.61 -22.66 -35.87
N LYS A 3 -33.48 -23.23 -35.01
CA LYS A 3 -34.00 -24.62 -34.76
C LYS A 3 -33.11 -25.45 -33.82
N PHE A 4 -33.80 -26.34 -33.06
CA PHE A 4 -33.36 -27.50 -32.24
C PHE A 4 -33.05 -27.15 -30.76
N ILE A 5 -33.56 -27.79 -29.68
CA ILE A 5 -34.19 -29.10 -29.33
C ILE A 5 -34.94 -28.91 -27.98
N ASP A 6 -36.20 -29.29 -27.75
CA ASP A 6 -36.87 -30.59 -27.64
C ASP A 6 -36.60 -31.41 -26.35
N ARG A 7 -37.68 -31.70 -25.60
CA ARG A 7 -37.98 -32.89 -24.74
C ARG A 7 -39.08 -32.52 -23.72
N LEU A 8 -40.34 -32.92 -23.92
CA LEU A 8 -40.98 -34.24 -23.74
C LEU A 8 -41.26 -34.64 -22.28
N ARG A 9 -42.56 -34.69 -21.94
CA ARG A 9 -43.33 -35.77 -21.24
C ARG A 9 -44.76 -35.23 -20.97
N LEU A 10 -45.78 -35.52 -21.78
CA LEU A 10 -46.70 -36.69 -21.77
C LEU A 10 -47.23 -37.02 -20.34
N CYS A 11 -48.43 -36.54 -19.94
CA CYS A 11 -49.79 -37.17 -20.08
C CYS A 11 -50.04 -38.35 -19.08
N PRO A 12 -51.30 -38.78 -18.76
CA PRO A 12 -52.60 -38.41 -19.35
C PRO A 12 -53.82 -38.21 -18.39
N GLN A 13 -54.82 -37.53 -18.96
CA GLN A 13 -56.30 -37.72 -18.97
C GLN A 13 -57.09 -38.37 -17.82
N ALA A 14 -58.19 -37.71 -17.44
CA ALA A 14 -59.54 -38.30 -17.45
C ALA A 14 -60.64 -37.20 -17.45
N ASN A 15 -61.43 -37.17 -18.52
CA ASN A 15 -62.82 -36.67 -18.60
C ASN A 15 -63.67 -37.94 -18.84
N PRO A 16 -65.00 -38.02 -18.57
CA PRO A 16 -65.96 -37.18 -19.31
C PRO A 16 -67.36 -36.94 -18.66
N ILE A 17 -68.22 -36.27 -19.45
CA ILE A 17 -69.71 -36.35 -19.53
C ILE A 17 -70.58 -35.36 -18.70
N LEU A 18 -71.11 -34.38 -19.44
CA LEU A 18 -72.35 -33.56 -19.27
C LEU A 18 -73.60 -34.41 -18.89
N PRO A 19 -74.77 -33.88 -18.44
CA PRO A 19 -75.41 -32.66 -18.98
C PRO A 19 -76.39 -31.89 -18.05
N THR A 20 -77.08 -30.91 -18.67
CA THR A 20 -78.41 -30.33 -18.34
C THR A 20 -78.54 -29.20 -17.31
N MET A 21 -78.76 -27.99 -17.85
CA MET A 21 -79.68 -26.92 -17.37
C MET A 21 -81.13 -27.45 -17.23
N PRO A 22 -82.12 -26.77 -16.60
CA PRO A 22 -82.24 -25.31 -16.41
C PRO A 22 -82.91 -24.81 -15.09
N SER A 23 -83.04 -23.49 -14.97
CA SER A 23 -84.22 -22.73 -14.49
C SER A 23 -84.14 -21.91 -13.18
N ILE A 24 -84.00 -20.59 -13.35
CA ILE A 24 -84.91 -19.51 -12.87
C ILE A 24 -85.34 -19.47 -11.38
N LYS A 25 -84.99 -18.35 -10.71
CA LYS A 25 -85.80 -17.39 -9.87
C LYS A 25 -84.97 -16.88 -8.69
N LEU A 26 -84.51 -15.62 -8.70
CA LEU A 26 -85.21 -14.41 -8.21
C LEU A 26 -85.37 -14.39 -6.68
N LEU A 27 -84.50 -13.69 -5.94
CA LEU A 27 -84.87 -12.54 -5.11
C LEU A 27 -83.64 -11.96 -4.38
N ALA A 28 -83.40 -10.67 -4.56
CA ALA A 28 -82.55 -9.85 -3.71
C ALA A 28 -83.35 -9.40 -2.47
N LEU A 29 -82.71 -9.34 -1.30
CA LEU A 29 -83.00 -8.25 -0.36
C LEU A 29 -81.82 -8.03 0.59
N ILE A 30 -81.22 -6.87 0.40
CA ILE A 30 -80.20 -6.23 1.24
C ILE A 30 -80.91 -5.66 2.47
N CYS A 31 -80.37 -5.92 3.68
CA CYS A 31 -80.69 -5.12 4.86
C CYS A 31 -79.40 -4.90 5.67
N CYS A 32 -78.83 -3.71 5.52
CA CYS A 32 -77.76 -3.18 6.36
C CYS A 32 -78.36 -2.75 7.71
N LEU A 33 -77.66 -3.04 8.82
CA LEU A 33 -77.00 -2.02 9.66
C LEU A 33 -76.71 -2.56 11.07
N GLY A 34 -75.52 -2.21 11.53
CA GLY A 34 -75.26 -1.94 12.94
C GLY A 34 -74.52 -3.06 13.65
N LEU A 35 -73.21 -2.86 13.85
CA LEU A 35 -72.61 -2.89 15.17
C LEU A 35 -71.22 -2.23 15.09
N THR A 36 -71.10 -1.17 15.87
CA THR A 36 -69.91 -0.39 16.18
C THR A 36 -68.80 -1.28 16.74
N ALA A 37 -67.68 -1.41 16.02
CA ALA A 37 -66.44 -1.89 16.60
C ALA A 37 -65.65 -0.68 17.10
N CYS A 38 -65.43 -0.62 18.41
CA CYS A 38 -64.42 0.26 19.01
C CYS A 38 -63.09 -0.04 18.34
N ALA A 39 -62.61 0.87 17.49
CA ALA A 39 -61.22 0.87 17.07
C ALA A 39 -60.39 1.17 18.32
N SER A 40 -59.90 0.12 18.97
CA SER A 40 -58.72 0.23 19.83
C SER A 40 -57.67 0.95 19.00
N LEU A 41 -57.28 2.14 19.43
CA LEU A 41 -56.02 2.75 19.00
C LEU A 41 -54.91 1.80 19.43
N SER A 42 -54.65 0.79 18.62
CA SER A 42 -53.45 -0.01 18.68
C SER A 42 -52.35 0.93 18.26
N ILE A 43 -51.71 1.58 19.24
CA ILE A 43 -50.41 2.19 19.04
C ILE A 43 -49.57 1.07 18.43
N PRO A 44 -49.12 1.22 17.18
CA PRO A 44 -48.31 0.19 16.58
C PRO A 44 -47.09 0.00 17.46
N LYS A 45 -46.71 -1.25 17.70
CA LYS A 45 -45.64 -1.57 18.62
C LYS A 45 -44.33 -1.47 17.83
N GLN A 46 -43.47 -0.52 18.20
CA GLN A 46 -42.11 -0.42 17.67
C GLN A 46 -41.43 -1.80 17.70
N PRO A 47 -40.56 -2.14 16.73
CA PRO A 47 -39.73 -3.34 16.84
C PRO A 47 -39.06 -3.36 18.22
N SER A 48 -39.36 -4.38 19.01
CA SER A 48 -38.84 -4.46 20.38
C SER A 48 -37.33 -4.66 20.35
N ASP A 49 -36.65 -4.19 21.39
CA ASP A 49 -35.21 -4.42 21.53
C ASP A 49 -34.87 -5.91 21.50
N ASP A 50 -35.75 -6.77 22.04
CA ASP A 50 -35.61 -8.23 21.99
C ASP A 50 -35.71 -8.79 20.56
N TYR A 51 -36.60 -8.23 19.73
CA TYR A 51 -36.73 -8.63 18.33
C TYR A 51 -35.48 -8.25 17.53
N ILE A 52 -34.99 -7.02 17.71
CA ILE A 52 -33.74 -6.57 17.08
C ILE A 52 -32.54 -7.39 17.60
N ALA A 53 -32.47 -7.67 18.89
CA ALA A 53 -31.42 -8.51 19.47
C ALA A 53 -31.44 -9.94 18.89
N GLY A 54 -32.61 -10.52 18.66
CA GLY A 54 -32.77 -11.81 17.98
C GLY A 54 -32.22 -11.79 16.56
N LEU A 55 -32.58 -10.78 15.76
CA LEU A 55 -32.05 -10.61 14.40
C LEU A 55 -30.53 -10.44 14.40
N LEU A 56 -29.97 -9.67 15.33
CA LEU A 56 -28.53 -9.48 15.46
C LEU A 56 -27.81 -10.77 15.89
N ALA A 57 -28.39 -11.57 16.78
CA ALA A 57 -27.84 -12.87 17.19
C ALA A 57 -27.78 -13.87 16.03
N GLU A 58 -28.74 -13.81 15.12
CA GLU A 58 -28.77 -14.63 13.90
C GLU A 58 -27.95 -14.03 12.74
N ASN A 59 -27.25 -12.90 12.94
CA ASN A 59 -26.52 -12.13 11.91
C ASN A 59 -27.41 -11.62 10.77
N GLN A 60 -28.71 -11.43 11.00
CA GLN A 60 -29.65 -10.86 10.05
C GLN A 60 -29.62 -9.32 10.11
N PHE A 61 -28.46 -8.73 9.81
CA PHE A 61 -28.22 -7.30 9.98
C PHE A 61 -29.07 -6.43 9.04
N ASP A 62 -29.21 -6.83 7.77
CA ASP A 62 -30.05 -6.13 6.80
C ASP A 62 -31.55 -6.20 7.19
N ALA A 63 -31.99 -7.32 7.77
CA ALA A 63 -33.35 -7.43 8.29
C ALA A 63 -33.56 -6.51 9.51
N ALA A 64 -32.57 -6.40 10.39
CA ALA A 64 -32.60 -5.48 11.53
C ALA A 64 -32.64 -4.00 11.08
N LEU A 65 -31.81 -3.62 10.10
CA LEU A 65 -31.84 -2.27 9.51
C LEU A 65 -33.18 -2.00 8.83
N LYS A 66 -33.68 -2.91 8.00
CA LYS A 66 -34.95 -2.77 7.30
C LYS A 66 -36.13 -2.64 8.26
N ALA A 67 -36.15 -3.39 9.36
CA ALA A 67 -37.20 -3.28 10.37
C ALA A 67 -37.24 -1.88 11.01
N VAL A 68 -36.08 -1.28 11.26
CA VAL A 68 -35.96 0.07 11.81
C VAL A 68 -36.26 1.14 10.76
N ASP A 69 -35.84 0.95 9.51
CA ASP A 69 -36.16 1.85 8.37
C ASP A 69 -37.67 1.92 8.11
N GLN A 70 -38.33 0.77 8.00
CA GLN A 70 -39.78 0.70 7.79
C GLN A 70 -40.57 1.33 8.93
N TRP A 71 -40.06 1.26 10.16
CA TRP A 71 -40.68 1.95 11.30
C TRP A 71 -40.50 3.46 11.19
N GLN A 72 -39.30 3.93 10.85
CA GLN A 72 -39.00 5.36 10.70
C GLN A 72 -39.87 6.02 9.61
N ASP A 73 -40.13 5.33 8.50
CA ASP A 73 -40.98 5.84 7.42
C ASP A 73 -42.40 6.14 7.90
N ASN A 74 -42.91 5.34 8.84
CA ASN A 74 -44.24 5.52 9.44
C ASN A 74 -44.23 6.47 10.64
N TYR A 75 -43.09 6.60 11.34
CA TYR A 75 -42.91 7.40 12.57
C TYR A 75 -41.60 8.21 12.57
N PRO A 76 -41.54 9.34 11.83
CA PRO A 76 -40.28 10.08 11.62
C PRO A 76 -39.67 10.73 12.88
N ASN A 77 -40.48 10.98 13.91
CA ASN A 77 -40.07 11.73 15.13
C ASN A 77 -39.87 10.83 16.36
N ASP A 78 -39.69 9.52 16.18
CA ASP A 78 -39.45 8.59 17.27
C ASP A 78 -38.05 8.78 17.89
N LEU A 79 -38.01 9.06 19.19
CA LEU A 79 -36.80 9.40 19.94
C LEU A 79 -35.91 8.18 20.28
N GLU A 80 -36.43 6.96 20.18
CA GLU A 80 -35.70 5.73 20.54
C GLU A 80 -35.02 5.08 19.33
N LEU A 81 -35.46 5.37 18.10
CA LEU A 81 -34.85 4.85 16.87
C LEU A 81 -33.35 5.19 16.73
N PRO A 82 -32.86 6.39 17.07
CA PRO A 82 -31.42 6.68 16.99
C PRO A 82 -30.58 5.74 17.88
N LYS A 83 -31.09 5.32 19.04
CA LYS A 83 -30.39 4.37 19.93
C LYS A 83 -30.37 2.97 19.32
N GLN A 84 -31.50 2.50 18.78
CA GLN A 84 -31.59 1.20 18.11
C GLN A 84 -30.70 1.13 16.87
N ARG A 85 -30.73 2.17 16.02
CA ARG A 85 -29.81 2.30 14.87
C ARG A 85 -28.36 2.23 15.30
N LYS A 86 -27.99 3.00 16.33
CA LYS A 86 -26.63 2.97 16.87
C LYS A 86 -26.22 1.57 17.33
N HIS A 87 -27.10 0.84 18.01
CA HIS A 87 -26.81 -0.53 18.45
C HIS A 87 -26.61 -1.48 17.25
N ILE A 88 -27.48 -1.44 16.25
CA ILE A 88 -27.36 -2.24 15.02
C ILE A 88 -26.06 -1.90 14.29
N THR A 89 -25.75 -0.62 14.09
CA THR A 89 -24.50 -0.19 13.45
C THR A 89 -23.27 -0.66 14.22
N GLN A 90 -23.29 -0.61 15.56
CA GLN A 90 -22.18 -1.13 16.37
C GLN A 90 -22.01 -2.65 16.22
N ALA A 91 -23.11 -3.39 16.14
CA ALA A 91 -23.07 -4.83 15.90
C ALA A 91 -22.49 -5.16 14.51
N ILE A 92 -22.93 -4.43 13.47
CA ILE A 92 -22.38 -4.53 12.11
C ILE A 92 -20.88 -4.22 12.12
N SER A 93 -20.44 -3.11 12.71
CA SER A 93 -19.03 -2.74 12.74
C SER A 93 -18.15 -3.75 13.47
N ARG A 94 -18.65 -4.39 14.54
CA ARG A 94 -17.94 -5.49 15.23
C ARG A 94 -17.83 -6.73 14.36
N PHE A 95 -18.92 -7.09 13.68
CA PHE A 95 -18.95 -8.22 12.75
C PHE A 95 -17.99 -7.99 11.57
N GLU A 96 -18.02 -6.81 10.96
CA GLU A 96 -17.11 -6.39 9.90
C GLU A 96 -15.65 -6.46 10.38
N SER A 97 -15.32 -5.82 11.50
CA SER A 97 -13.95 -5.80 12.03
C SER A 97 -13.41 -7.22 12.29
N THR A 98 -14.23 -8.09 12.87
CA THR A 98 -13.83 -9.49 13.15
C THR A 98 -13.63 -10.28 11.86
N THR A 99 -14.52 -10.11 10.89
CA THR A 99 -14.44 -10.74 9.56
C THR A 99 -13.18 -10.31 8.83
N LEU A 100 -12.93 -9.00 8.76
CA LEU A 100 -11.77 -8.42 8.09
C LEU A 100 -10.46 -8.89 8.73
N ALA A 101 -10.39 -8.91 10.07
CA ALA A 101 -9.21 -9.41 10.78
C ALA A 101 -8.96 -10.90 10.50
N THR A 102 -10.02 -11.72 10.49
CA THR A 102 -9.92 -13.15 10.22
C THR A 102 -9.47 -13.41 8.78
N ALA A 103 -10.10 -12.74 7.81
CA ALA A 103 -9.75 -12.87 6.40
C ALA A 103 -8.32 -12.42 6.13
N GLN A 104 -7.88 -11.30 6.74
CA GLN A 104 -6.50 -10.82 6.62
C GLN A 104 -5.48 -11.79 7.23
N GLN A 105 -5.81 -12.44 8.34
CA GLN A 105 -4.94 -13.46 8.94
C GLN A 105 -4.78 -14.67 8.01
N LEU A 106 -5.86 -15.14 7.39
CA LEU A 106 -5.83 -16.25 6.44
C LEU A 106 -5.03 -15.88 5.19
N ASP A 107 -5.26 -14.68 4.65
CA ASP A 107 -4.50 -14.10 3.53
C ASP A 107 -2.98 -14.06 3.83
N ASN A 108 -2.58 -13.55 5.00
CA ASN A 108 -1.18 -13.52 5.43
C ASN A 108 -0.54 -14.91 5.56
N LYS A 109 -1.35 -15.96 5.77
CA LYS A 109 -0.90 -17.35 5.81
C LYS A 109 -0.90 -18.03 4.43
N GLY A 110 -1.31 -17.33 3.37
CA GLY A 110 -1.49 -17.90 2.04
C GLY A 110 -2.72 -18.81 1.90
N GLN A 111 -3.65 -18.76 2.85
CA GLN A 111 -4.89 -19.53 2.86
C GLN A 111 -5.98 -18.77 2.06
N TRP A 112 -5.72 -18.60 0.77
CA TRP A 112 -6.54 -17.75 -0.12
C TRP A 112 -7.97 -18.26 -0.27
N GLN A 113 -8.19 -19.58 -0.28
CA GLN A 113 -9.52 -20.16 -0.45
C GLN A 113 -10.37 -19.97 0.80
N GLU A 114 -9.77 -20.16 1.98
CA GLU A 114 -10.43 -19.93 3.26
C GLU A 114 -10.73 -18.44 3.45
N ALA A 115 -9.78 -17.55 3.13
CA ALA A 115 -10.00 -16.11 3.16
C ALA A 115 -11.16 -15.68 2.25
N LYS A 116 -11.22 -16.24 1.04
CA LYS A 116 -12.32 -16.02 0.10
C LYS A 116 -13.67 -16.46 0.68
N SER A 117 -13.73 -17.66 1.25
CA SER A 117 -14.95 -18.20 1.86
C SER A 117 -15.47 -17.34 3.03
N VAL A 118 -14.56 -16.77 3.83
CA VAL A 118 -14.91 -15.82 4.91
C VAL A 118 -15.58 -14.57 4.33
N TYR A 119 -15.04 -13.99 3.26
CA TYR A 119 -15.66 -12.84 2.60
C TYR A 119 -17.02 -13.16 1.99
N GLU A 120 -17.14 -14.26 1.25
CA GLU A 120 -18.40 -14.67 0.62
C GLU A 120 -19.50 -14.90 1.66
N SER A 121 -19.16 -15.60 2.76
CA SER A 121 -20.10 -15.85 3.86
C SER A 121 -20.51 -14.57 4.61
N ALA A 122 -19.61 -13.59 4.72
CA ALA A 122 -19.91 -12.33 5.36
C ALA A 122 -20.77 -11.41 4.47
N LEU A 123 -20.53 -11.41 3.17
CA LEU A 123 -21.32 -10.66 2.18
C LEU A 123 -22.70 -11.27 1.96
N GLU A 124 -22.92 -12.55 2.26
CA GLU A 124 -24.27 -13.13 2.31
C GLU A 124 -25.09 -12.56 3.48
N LYS A 125 -24.44 -12.27 4.61
CA LYS A 125 -25.07 -11.75 5.84
C LYS A 125 -25.25 -10.23 5.83
N VAL A 126 -24.30 -9.51 5.25
CA VAL A 126 -24.35 -8.05 5.07
C VAL A 126 -24.01 -7.66 3.63
N PRO A 127 -24.88 -7.99 2.65
CA PRO A 127 -24.67 -7.62 1.25
C PRO A 127 -24.46 -6.12 1.05
N SER A 128 -25.08 -5.30 1.89
CA SER A 128 -25.07 -3.84 1.81
C SER A 128 -23.78 -3.19 2.33
N SER A 129 -22.87 -3.92 2.98
CA SER A 129 -21.66 -3.36 3.62
C SER A 129 -20.62 -2.89 2.60
N PRO A 130 -20.34 -1.56 2.48
CA PRO A 130 -19.29 -1.07 1.61
C PRO A 130 -17.89 -1.51 2.07
N ALA A 131 -17.70 -1.66 3.39
CA ALA A 131 -16.42 -2.08 3.97
C ALA A 131 -16.05 -3.49 3.51
N LEU A 132 -16.99 -4.44 3.59
CA LEU A 132 -16.77 -5.83 3.15
C LEU A 132 -16.65 -5.93 1.62
N GLN A 133 -17.46 -5.20 0.87
CA GLN A 133 -17.39 -5.19 -0.60
C GLN A 133 -16.03 -4.68 -1.10
N ASN A 134 -15.56 -3.55 -0.55
CA ASN A 134 -14.27 -2.98 -0.92
C ASN A 134 -13.12 -3.92 -0.56
N ALA A 135 -13.10 -4.45 0.67
CA ALA A 135 -12.07 -5.39 1.10
C ALA A 135 -12.05 -6.67 0.27
N TYR A 136 -13.22 -7.22 -0.09
CA TYR A 136 -13.29 -8.40 -0.95
C TYR A 136 -12.83 -8.13 -2.38
N SER A 137 -13.13 -6.95 -2.93
CA SER A 137 -12.65 -6.51 -4.24
C SER A 137 -11.11 -6.38 -4.25
N GLU A 138 -10.54 -5.69 -3.26
CA GLU A 138 -9.09 -5.55 -3.10
C GLU A 138 -8.39 -6.91 -2.94
N PHE A 139 -8.94 -7.78 -2.08
CA PHE A 139 -8.48 -9.15 -1.92
C PHE A 139 -8.52 -9.91 -3.25
N SER A 140 -9.62 -9.84 -3.99
CA SER A 140 -9.80 -10.54 -5.27
C SER A 140 -8.79 -10.10 -6.31
N VAL A 141 -8.52 -8.79 -6.41
CA VAL A 141 -7.49 -8.25 -7.31
C VAL A 141 -6.09 -8.73 -6.92
N ARG A 142 -5.74 -8.70 -5.62
CA ARG A 142 -4.44 -9.20 -5.14
C ARG A 142 -4.27 -10.69 -5.39
N HIS A 143 -5.28 -11.49 -5.04
CA HIS A 143 -5.28 -12.93 -5.25
C HIS A 143 -5.14 -13.28 -6.73
N LEU A 144 -5.92 -12.64 -7.61
CA LEU A 144 -5.81 -12.85 -9.06
C LEU A 144 -4.42 -12.47 -9.59
N THR A 145 -3.86 -11.37 -9.11
CA THR A 145 -2.50 -10.93 -9.47
C THR A 145 -1.45 -11.98 -9.06
N TYR A 146 -1.55 -12.50 -7.84
CA TYR A 146 -0.68 -13.55 -7.33
C TYR A 146 -0.78 -14.84 -8.15
N LEU A 147 -2.00 -15.31 -8.43
CA LEU A 147 -2.25 -16.50 -9.25
C LEU A 147 -1.69 -16.34 -10.67
N ASN A 148 -1.86 -15.17 -11.28
CA ASN A 148 -1.32 -14.90 -12.61
C ASN A 148 0.22 -14.89 -12.59
N GLY A 149 0.83 -14.38 -11.52
CA GLY A 149 2.28 -14.46 -11.31
C GLY A 149 2.77 -15.91 -11.22
N LEU A 150 2.11 -16.76 -10.43
CA LEU A 150 2.46 -18.19 -10.34
C LEU A 150 2.34 -18.91 -11.69
N LYS A 151 1.29 -18.60 -12.46
CA LYS A 151 1.12 -19.17 -13.81
C LYS A 151 2.23 -18.72 -14.75
N GLU A 152 2.60 -17.44 -14.70
CA GLU A 152 3.72 -16.90 -15.48
C GLU A 152 5.04 -17.60 -15.12
N ASP A 153 5.32 -17.77 -13.82
CA ASP A 153 6.53 -18.46 -13.34
C ASP A 153 6.58 -19.92 -13.82
N LEU A 154 5.44 -20.63 -13.80
CA LEU A 154 5.33 -21.98 -14.31
C LEU A 154 5.59 -22.03 -15.82
N ASP A 155 4.97 -21.15 -16.60
CA ASP A 155 5.18 -21.10 -18.05
C ASP A 155 6.64 -20.73 -18.40
N VAL A 156 7.28 -19.84 -17.62
CA VAL A 156 8.70 -19.50 -17.79
C VAL A 156 9.59 -20.71 -17.49
N ALA A 157 9.29 -21.48 -16.44
CA ALA A 157 10.02 -22.70 -16.12
C ALA A 157 9.86 -23.76 -17.23
N GLN A 158 8.64 -23.94 -17.74
CA GLN A 158 8.36 -24.82 -18.88
C GLN A 158 9.11 -24.37 -20.13
N ALA A 159 9.11 -23.08 -20.44
CA ALA A 159 9.83 -22.52 -21.59
C ALA A 159 11.32 -22.83 -21.52
N ARG A 160 11.94 -22.59 -20.35
CA ARG A 160 13.36 -22.91 -20.14
C ARG A 160 13.66 -24.40 -20.28
N HIS A 161 12.78 -25.25 -19.75
CA HIS A 161 12.91 -26.70 -19.90
C HIS A 161 12.90 -27.11 -21.38
N TRP A 162 11.91 -26.65 -22.16
CA TRP A 162 11.81 -26.96 -23.59
C TRP A 162 13.00 -26.43 -24.40
N LEU A 163 13.53 -25.25 -24.05
CA LEU A 163 14.76 -24.74 -24.66
C LEU A 163 15.96 -25.65 -24.36
N ASN A 164 16.09 -26.10 -23.11
CA ASN A 164 17.22 -26.93 -22.68
C ASN A 164 17.28 -28.27 -23.42
N ILE A 165 16.13 -28.91 -23.69
CA ILE A 165 16.08 -30.20 -24.39
C ILE A 165 15.94 -30.07 -25.91
N SER A 166 15.78 -28.84 -26.43
CA SER A 166 15.48 -28.62 -27.86
C SER A 166 16.59 -29.10 -28.80
N ALA A 167 17.85 -29.02 -28.36
CA ALA A 167 18.99 -29.49 -29.14
C ALA A 167 18.98 -31.02 -29.30
N ASP A 168 18.69 -31.74 -28.21
CA ASP A 168 18.63 -33.20 -28.20
C ASP A 168 17.46 -33.72 -29.04
N ILE A 169 16.29 -33.09 -28.92
CA ILE A 169 15.10 -33.43 -29.74
C ILE A 169 15.41 -33.23 -31.22
N LYS A 170 16.04 -32.11 -31.58
CA LYS A 170 16.44 -31.83 -32.96
C LYS A 170 17.43 -32.88 -33.48
N ALA A 171 18.42 -33.25 -32.66
CA ALA A 171 19.41 -34.27 -33.04
C ALA A 171 18.77 -35.65 -33.23
N LEU A 172 17.85 -36.04 -32.34
CA LEU A 172 17.07 -37.28 -32.44
C LEU A 172 16.26 -37.34 -33.75
N TYR A 173 15.53 -36.28 -34.06
CA TYR A 173 14.75 -36.19 -35.31
C TYR A 173 15.64 -36.26 -36.56
N GLN A 174 16.80 -35.58 -36.54
CA GLN A 174 17.74 -35.60 -37.67
C GLN A 174 18.38 -36.99 -37.88
N ALA A 175 18.63 -37.73 -36.80
CA ALA A 175 19.21 -39.06 -36.87
C ALA A 175 18.21 -40.12 -37.39
N ALA A 176 16.93 -40.00 -37.04
CA ALA A 176 15.89 -40.94 -37.46
C ALA A 176 14.56 -40.24 -37.83
N PRO A 177 14.46 -39.56 -39.00
CA PRO A 177 13.27 -38.79 -39.37
C PRO A 177 12.00 -39.63 -39.57
N ASN A 178 12.15 -40.92 -39.92
CA ASN A 178 11.04 -41.84 -40.14
C ASN A 178 10.58 -42.54 -38.85
N ASP A 179 11.37 -42.46 -37.78
CA ASP A 179 11.03 -43.05 -36.49
C ASP A 179 9.78 -42.34 -35.90
N PRO A 180 8.74 -43.09 -35.48
CA PRO A 180 7.53 -42.48 -34.94
C PRO A 180 7.76 -41.69 -33.64
N GLU A 181 8.67 -42.13 -32.77
CA GLU A 181 8.94 -41.48 -31.49
C GLU A 181 9.72 -40.17 -31.71
N ALA A 182 10.74 -40.18 -32.56
CA ALA A 182 11.48 -38.97 -32.94
C ALA A 182 10.57 -37.89 -33.55
N ARG A 183 9.60 -38.29 -34.40
CA ARG A 183 8.59 -37.38 -34.95
C ARG A 183 7.67 -36.81 -33.87
N ALA A 184 7.16 -37.66 -32.98
CA ALA A 184 6.27 -37.24 -31.90
C ALA A 184 6.94 -36.24 -30.95
N TRP A 185 8.21 -36.46 -30.59
CA TRP A 185 8.98 -35.51 -29.78
C TRP A 185 9.21 -34.17 -30.49
N GLN A 186 9.53 -34.20 -31.78
CA GLN A 186 9.73 -32.99 -32.57
C GLN A 186 8.44 -32.16 -32.70
N GLU A 187 7.31 -32.81 -32.99
CA GLU A 187 6.00 -32.18 -33.10
C GLU A 187 5.57 -31.57 -31.77
N LYS A 188 5.60 -32.36 -30.68
CA LYS A 188 5.28 -31.88 -29.33
C LYS A 188 6.16 -30.71 -28.90
N SER A 189 7.46 -30.77 -29.18
CA SER A 189 8.36 -29.67 -28.86
C SER A 189 8.02 -28.41 -29.64
N HIS A 190 7.64 -28.54 -30.92
CA HIS A 190 7.24 -27.40 -31.74
C HIS A 190 5.97 -26.75 -31.18
N GLU A 191 4.92 -27.55 -30.93
CA GLU A 191 3.65 -27.07 -30.37
C GLU A 191 3.82 -26.35 -29.03
N GLU A 192 4.57 -26.95 -28.10
CA GLU A 192 4.78 -26.35 -26.77
C GLU A 192 5.61 -25.07 -26.84
N ARG A 193 6.66 -25.03 -27.68
CA ARG A 193 7.48 -23.83 -27.86
C ARG A 193 6.68 -22.70 -28.48
N GLU A 194 5.87 -22.97 -29.49
CA GLU A 194 4.98 -21.98 -30.12
C GLU A 194 3.94 -21.45 -29.10
N ARG A 195 3.27 -22.35 -28.37
CA ARG A 195 2.30 -21.99 -27.33
C ARG A 195 2.93 -21.09 -26.27
N LEU A 196 4.10 -21.46 -25.76
CA LEU A 196 4.81 -20.71 -24.73
C LEU A 196 5.35 -19.39 -25.28
N ALA A 197 5.82 -19.33 -26.53
CA ALA A 197 6.26 -18.08 -27.15
C ALA A 197 5.12 -17.04 -27.20
N ARG A 198 3.91 -17.46 -27.58
CA ARG A 198 2.71 -16.61 -27.54
C ARG A 198 2.39 -16.12 -26.13
N ARG A 199 2.47 -17.00 -25.13
CA ARG A 199 2.29 -16.60 -23.72
C ARG A 199 3.34 -15.60 -23.25
N MET A 200 4.61 -15.80 -23.61
CA MET A 200 5.70 -14.89 -23.27
C MET A 200 5.50 -13.51 -23.90
N VAL A 201 5.02 -13.42 -25.14
CA VAL A 201 4.64 -12.13 -25.74
C VAL A 201 3.51 -11.46 -24.95
N ASN A 202 2.47 -12.20 -24.56
CA ASN A 202 1.37 -11.65 -23.77
C ASN A 202 1.83 -11.16 -22.39
N TYR A 203 2.70 -11.90 -21.71
CA TYR A 203 3.31 -11.46 -20.46
C TYR A 203 4.16 -10.21 -20.68
N GLY A 204 4.96 -10.18 -21.76
CA GLY A 204 5.74 -9.00 -22.14
C GLY A 204 4.87 -7.75 -22.30
N LEU A 205 3.72 -7.87 -22.99
CA LEU A 205 2.77 -6.78 -23.19
C LEU A 205 2.15 -6.32 -21.87
N ALA A 206 1.71 -7.25 -21.03
CA ALA A 206 1.16 -6.94 -19.71
C ALA A 206 2.18 -6.24 -18.78
N HIS A 207 3.47 -6.57 -18.90
CA HIS A 207 4.54 -5.87 -18.17
C HIS A 207 4.83 -4.48 -18.75
N GLU A 208 4.70 -4.27 -20.05
CA GLU A 208 4.80 -2.93 -20.66
C GLU A 208 3.68 -2.00 -20.22
N GLU A 209 2.44 -2.49 -20.14
CA GLU A 209 1.30 -1.73 -19.61
C GLU A 209 1.54 -1.24 -18.18
N LYS A 210 2.29 -2.02 -17.40
CA LYS A 210 2.72 -1.70 -16.02
C LYS A 210 4.06 -0.95 -15.95
N GLU A 211 4.59 -0.49 -17.09
CA GLU A 211 5.89 0.18 -17.20
C GLU A 211 7.11 -0.64 -16.73
N HIS A 212 6.97 -1.95 -16.59
CA HIS A 212 8.04 -2.89 -16.22
C HIS A 212 8.86 -3.33 -17.44
N PHE A 213 9.46 -2.36 -18.15
CA PHE A 213 10.17 -2.60 -19.42
C PHE A 213 11.31 -3.61 -19.34
N GLY A 214 11.95 -3.77 -18.17
CA GLY A 214 12.99 -4.78 -17.96
C GLY A 214 12.43 -6.20 -18.01
N THR A 215 11.38 -6.47 -17.25
CA THR A 215 10.70 -7.77 -17.24
C THR A 215 10.07 -8.05 -18.60
N ALA A 216 9.43 -7.06 -19.22
CA ALA A 216 8.90 -7.19 -20.56
C ALA A 216 9.96 -7.63 -21.58
N ALA A 217 11.13 -6.98 -21.57
CA ALA A 217 12.23 -7.34 -22.46
C ALA A 217 12.71 -8.79 -22.25
N LEU A 218 12.78 -9.26 -20.99
CA LEU A 218 13.11 -10.66 -20.70
C LEU A 218 12.07 -11.64 -21.25
N ARG A 219 10.77 -11.30 -21.21
CA ARG A 219 9.72 -12.15 -21.78
C ARG A 219 9.77 -12.17 -23.30
N TYR A 220 9.94 -11.02 -23.95
CA TYR A 220 10.09 -10.97 -25.40
C TYR A 220 11.33 -11.69 -25.91
N ASP A 221 12.44 -11.61 -25.18
CA ASP A 221 13.65 -12.39 -25.46
C ASP A 221 13.39 -13.89 -25.34
N LEU A 222 12.76 -14.34 -24.25
CA LEU A 222 12.40 -15.75 -24.07
C LEU A 222 11.42 -16.23 -25.16
N ALA A 223 10.46 -15.40 -25.56
CA ALA A 223 9.56 -15.71 -26.67
C ALA A 223 10.31 -15.94 -27.97
N TYR A 224 11.26 -15.06 -28.30
CA TYR A 224 12.07 -15.15 -29.51
C TYR A 224 12.99 -16.37 -29.50
N GLN A 225 13.58 -16.72 -28.34
CA GLN A 225 14.38 -17.95 -28.22
C GLN A 225 13.54 -19.21 -28.44
N LEU A 226 12.31 -19.22 -27.93
CA LEU A 226 11.39 -20.35 -28.07
C LEU A 226 10.97 -20.55 -29.53
N ASP A 227 10.58 -19.48 -30.22
CA ASP A 227 10.12 -19.55 -31.61
C ASP A 227 10.64 -18.32 -32.38
N PRO A 228 11.85 -18.40 -32.96
CA PRO A 228 12.39 -17.31 -33.77
C PRO A 228 11.60 -17.22 -35.08
N GLY A 229 10.72 -16.22 -35.20
CA GLY A 229 9.88 -16.07 -36.38
C GLY A 229 9.26 -14.68 -36.51
N GLU A 230 8.48 -14.48 -37.57
CA GLU A 230 7.79 -13.21 -37.88
C GLU A 230 6.91 -12.72 -36.72
N PHE A 231 6.37 -13.63 -35.92
CA PHE A 231 5.53 -13.28 -34.77
C PHE A 231 6.32 -12.70 -33.60
N THR A 232 7.44 -13.31 -33.19
CA THR A 232 8.18 -12.93 -31.96
C THR A 232 9.24 -11.86 -32.20
N LYS A 233 9.82 -11.83 -33.41
CA LYS A 233 10.93 -10.94 -33.78
C LYS A 233 10.65 -9.45 -33.57
N PRO A 234 9.49 -8.89 -33.97
CA PRO A 234 9.22 -7.45 -33.79
C PRO A 234 9.21 -7.04 -32.31
N TYR A 235 8.69 -7.90 -31.43
CA TYR A 235 8.66 -7.64 -30.01
C TYR A 235 10.06 -7.65 -29.40
N HIS A 236 10.89 -8.64 -29.76
CA HIS A 236 12.27 -8.75 -29.29
C HIS A 236 13.11 -7.53 -29.73
N GLU A 237 13.10 -7.19 -31.02
CA GLU A 237 13.89 -6.06 -31.55
C GLU A 237 13.47 -4.72 -30.92
N ARG A 238 12.15 -4.50 -30.79
CA ARG A 238 11.60 -3.30 -30.15
C ARG A 238 12.03 -3.22 -28.68
N ALA A 239 11.99 -4.33 -27.96
CA ALA A 239 12.34 -4.38 -26.55
C ALA A 239 13.83 -4.13 -26.32
N VAL A 240 14.71 -4.75 -27.11
CA VAL A 240 16.17 -4.53 -27.05
C VAL A 240 16.51 -3.06 -27.30
N LYS A 241 15.92 -2.46 -28.35
CA LYS A 241 16.11 -1.04 -28.68
C LYS A 241 15.61 -0.13 -27.56
N THR A 242 14.39 -0.35 -27.08
CA THR A 242 13.77 0.45 -26.00
C THR A 242 14.56 0.35 -24.71
N PHE A 243 14.98 -0.86 -24.33
CA PHE A 243 15.77 -1.11 -23.13
C PHE A 243 17.15 -0.43 -23.22
N ALA A 244 17.84 -0.56 -24.35
CA ALA A 244 19.13 0.09 -24.59
C ALA A 244 19.02 1.63 -24.51
N GLN A 245 18.00 2.22 -25.12
CA GLN A 245 17.73 3.66 -25.07
C GLN A 245 17.44 4.15 -23.65
N ARG A 246 16.58 3.43 -22.91
CA ARG A 246 16.24 3.76 -21.52
C ARG A 246 17.46 3.65 -20.61
N LYS A 247 18.24 2.57 -20.73
CA LYS A 247 19.48 2.37 -19.97
C LYS A 247 20.50 3.47 -20.26
N ALA A 248 20.65 3.86 -21.53
CA ALA A 248 21.53 4.97 -21.92
C ALA A 248 21.06 6.31 -21.33
N LYS A 249 19.75 6.61 -21.40
CA LYS A 249 19.15 7.83 -20.82
C LYS A 249 19.32 7.88 -19.30
N GLN A 250 19.09 6.77 -18.60
CA GLN A 250 19.29 6.66 -17.15
C GLN A 250 20.76 6.86 -16.78
N LYS A 251 21.70 6.23 -17.50
CA LYS A 251 23.14 6.42 -17.30
C LYS A 251 23.58 7.86 -17.54
N LYS A 252 23.01 8.54 -18.55
CA LYS A 252 23.26 9.96 -18.81
C LYS A 252 22.78 10.83 -17.65
N ARG A 253 21.52 10.66 -17.20
CA ARG A 253 20.95 11.39 -16.04
C ARG A 253 21.78 11.19 -14.78
N ALA A 254 22.14 9.94 -14.46
CA ALA A 254 22.95 9.63 -13.28
C ALA A 254 24.34 10.31 -13.34
N ARG A 255 24.97 10.38 -14.53
CA ARG A 255 26.23 11.12 -14.72
C ARG A 255 26.06 12.62 -14.54
N GLU A 256 24.96 13.19 -15.05
CA GLU A 256 24.64 14.61 -14.89
C GLU A 256 24.36 14.97 -13.43
N ASP A 257 23.60 14.13 -12.71
CA ASP A 257 23.31 14.29 -11.28
C ASP A 257 24.59 14.18 -10.45
N GLN A 258 25.44 13.19 -10.74
CA GLN A 258 26.74 13.04 -10.08
C GLN A 258 27.63 14.26 -10.34
N LYS A 259 27.67 14.78 -11.57
CA LYS A 259 28.42 16.00 -11.91
C LYS A 259 27.89 17.19 -11.12
N ARG A 260 26.56 17.36 -11.05
CA ARG A 260 25.91 18.44 -10.29
C ARG A 260 26.21 18.35 -8.79
N GLN A 261 26.17 17.15 -8.21
CA GLN A 261 26.52 16.90 -6.81
C GLN A 261 27.99 17.24 -6.54
N ARG A 262 28.91 16.82 -7.41
CA ARG A 262 30.33 17.18 -7.29
C ARG A 262 30.57 18.68 -7.38
N SER A 263 29.94 19.38 -8.33
CA SER A 263 30.04 20.84 -8.42
C SER A 263 29.47 21.53 -7.19
N LYS A 264 28.32 21.07 -6.67
CA LYS A 264 27.74 21.60 -5.43
C LYS A 264 28.63 21.35 -4.22
N LEU A 265 29.21 20.15 -4.10
CA LEU A 265 30.13 19.82 -3.02
C LEU A 265 31.38 20.71 -3.07
N SER A 266 31.93 20.95 -4.26
CA SER A 266 33.07 21.87 -4.43
C SER A 266 32.78 23.29 -3.96
N LEU A 267 31.58 23.82 -4.24
CA LEU A 267 31.16 25.15 -3.78
C LEU A 267 30.99 25.20 -2.25
N LEU A 268 30.36 24.18 -1.68
CA LEU A 268 30.18 24.08 -0.22
C LEU A 268 31.52 23.92 0.52
N ILE A 269 32.47 23.24 -0.11
CA ILE A 269 33.85 23.10 0.37
C ILE A 269 34.51 24.48 0.49
N GLU A 270 34.39 25.31 -0.55
CA GLU A 270 34.96 26.66 -0.56
C GLU A 270 34.27 27.57 0.48
N GLU A 271 32.94 27.54 0.55
CA GLU A 271 32.16 28.27 1.56
C GLU A 271 32.52 27.82 2.99
N PHE A 272 32.70 26.52 3.20
CA PHE A 272 33.13 25.97 4.49
C PHE A 272 34.53 26.49 4.87
N ASP A 273 35.48 26.44 3.94
CA ASP A 273 36.86 26.86 4.20
C ASP A 273 36.91 28.37 4.53
N GLN A 274 36.07 29.18 3.87
CA GLN A 274 35.90 30.60 4.19
C GLN A 274 35.34 30.82 5.60
N HIS A 275 34.25 30.14 5.97
CA HIS A 275 33.68 30.25 7.33
C HIS A 275 34.68 29.79 8.40
N LEU A 276 35.44 28.73 8.13
CA LEU A 276 36.44 28.22 9.06
C LEU A 276 37.59 29.23 9.23
N ALA A 277 38.07 29.84 8.14
CA ALA A 277 39.10 30.88 8.17
C ALA A 277 38.66 32.16 8.91
N GLN A 278 37.37 32.47 8.90
CA GLN A 278 36.78 33.59 9.64
C GLN A 278 36.41 33.22 11.09
N HIS A 279 36.73 32.00 11.55
CA HIS A 279 36.34 31.45 12.86
C HIS A 279 34.82 31.43 13.11
N GLU A 280 34.01 31.42 12.05
CA GLU A 280 32.55 31.33 12.09
C GLU A 280 32.08 29.87 12.25
N PHE A 281 32.47 29.23 13.36
CA PHE A 281 32.28 27.78 13.58
C PHE A 281 30.83 27.30 13.45
N ARG A 282 29.84 28.15 13.76
CA ARG A 282 28.42 27.83 13.59
C ARG A 282 28.03 27.70 12.11
N LEU A 283 28.51 28.61 11.26
CA LEU A 283 28.25 28.60 9.83
C LEU A 283 29.03 27.46 9.17
N ALA A 284 30.31 27.28 9.52
CA ALA A 284 31.10 26.13 9.09
C ALA A 284 30.40 24.79 9.42
N ARG A 285 29.83 24.63 10.62
CA ARG A 285 29.06 23.43 10.99
C ARG A 285 27.80 23.26 10.16
N LYS A 286 27.10 24.35 9.82
CA LYS A 286 25.91 24.31 8.96
C LYS A 286 26.27 23.88 7.54
N THR A 287 27.35 24.42 6.98
CA THR A 287 27.85 24.08 5.65
C THR A 287 28.34 22.63 5.60
N LEU A 288 29.07 22.18 6.63
CA LEU A 288 29.50 20.78 6.75
C LEU A 288 28.33 19.80 6.73
N ARG A 289 27.24 20.09 7.47
CA ARG A 289 26.01 19.27 7.41
C ARG A 289 25.41 19.22 6.00
N ALA A 290 25.44 20.32 5.27
CA ALA A 290 24.98 20.35 3.88
C ALA A 290 25.87 19.51 2.95
N MET A 291 27.18 19.43 3.23
CA MET A 291 28.11 18.57 2.51
C MET A 291 27.88 17.08 2.82
N GLU A 292 27.63 16.73 4.08
CA GLU A 292 27.34 15.36 4.51
C GLU A 292 26.08 14.77 3.87
N VAL A 293 25.07 15.60 3.59
CA VAL A 293 23.88 15.19 2.83
C VAL A 293 24.22 14.80 1.39
N ILE A 294 25.28 15.38 0.80
CA ILE A 294 25.73 15.03 -0.55
C ILE A 294 26.58 13.75 -0.52
N ASP A 295 27.61 13.74 0.32
CA ASP A 295 28.51 12.59 0.47
C ASP A 295 29.28 12.63 1.80
N ALA A 296 28.64 12.14 2.87
CA ALA A 296 29.21 12.03 4.21
C ALA A 296 30.51 11.22 4.30
N LYS A 297 30.77 10.32 3.35
CA LYS A 297 31.95 9.43 3.38
C LYS A 297 33.06 9.87 2.44
N SER A 298 32.87 10.97 1.70
CA SER A 298 33.93 11.50 0.85
C SER A 298 35.14 11.91 1.70
N PRO A 299 36.38 11.61 1.24
CA PRO A 299 37.59 12.01 1.95
C PRO A 299 37.66 13.52 2.25
N GLU A 300 37.13 14.34 1.34
CA GLU A 300 37.04 15.79 1.54
C GLU A 300 36.14 16.12 2.74
N VAL A 301 34.91 15.60 2.79
CA VAL A 301 33.99 15.91 3.92
C VAL A 301 34.57 15.45 5.26
N LEU A 302 35.16 14.26 5.30
CA LEU A 302 35.81 13.75 6.51
C LEU A 302 36.95 14.66 6.98
N LYS A 303 37.81 15.09 6.06
CA LYS A 303 38.91 16.03 6.35
C LYS A 303 38.39 17.34 6.95
N ARG A 304 37.31 17.92 6.38
CA ARG A 304 36.74 19.18 6.87
C ARG A 304 36.09 19.04 8.25
N ARG A 305 35.42 17.92 8.49
CA ARG A 305 34.88 17.60 9.81
C ARG A 305 36.00 17.59 10.85
N ASP A 306 37.08 16.90 10.56
CA ASP A 306 38.22 16.79 11.49
C ASP A 306 38.89 18.17 11.69
N GLN A 307 39.01 18.99 10.64
CA GLN A 307 39.49 20.38 10.73
C GLN A 307 38.60 21.27 11.61
N LEU A 308 37.28 21.19 11.44
CA LEU A 308 36.32 21.93 12.26
C LEU A 308 36.44 21.53 13.73
N ASP A 309 36.48 20.23 14.00
CA ASP A 309 36.58 19.71 15.37
C ASP A 309 37.90 20.12 16.04
N GLN A 310 39.01 20.07 15.30
CA GLN A 310 40.31 20.50 15.80
C GLN A 310 40.34 22.01 16.11
N GLN A 311 39.94 22.86 15.16
CA GLN A 311 39.98 24.32 15.38
C GLN A 311 38.99 24.78 16.44
N ARG A 312 37.79 24.18 16.48
CA ARG A 312 36.80 24.45 17.53
C ARG A 312 37.35 24.07 18.91
N SER A 313 38.02 22.92 19.03
CA SER A 313 38.63 22.47 20.28
C SER A 313 39.75 23.40 20.74
N ILE A 314 40.62 23.85 19.83
CA ILE A 314 41.67 24.83 20.14
C ILE A 314 41.05 26.15 20.63
N ALA A 315 40.07 26.70 19.91
CA ALA A 315 39.40 27.94 20.28
C ALA A 315 38.66 27.84 21.63
N LEU A 316 38.02 26.69 21.89
CA LEU A 316 37.37 26.39 23.16
C LEU A 316 38.37 26.40 24.32
N ASN A 317 39.49 25.68 24.17
CA ASN A 317 40.52 25.59 25.21
C ASN A 317 41.17 26.95 25.47
N GLN A 318 41.44 27.73 24.42
CA GLN A 318 41.98 29.09 24.57
C GLN A 318 41.00 29.99 25.33
N ALA A 319 39.72 29.99 24.97
CA ALA A 319 38.70 30.80 25.63
C ALA A 319 38.49 30.40 27.11
N ILE A 320 38.56 29.10 27.42
CA ILE A 320 38.56 28.60 28.81
C ILE A 320 39.75 29.15 29.58
N GLN A 321 40.96 29.07 29.00
CA GLN A 321 42.18 29.51 29.67
C GLN A 321 42.23 31.04 29.84
N ASP A 322 41.80 31.80 28.84
CA ASP A 322 41.66 33.25 28.93
C ASP A 322 40.72 33.63 30.09
N GLY A 323 39.55 32.99 30.17
CA GLY A 323 38.60 33.26 31.25
C GLY A 323 39.17 32.94 32.64
N LYS A 324 39.91 31.83 32.77
CA LYS A 324 40.64 31.51 34.01
C LYS A 324 41.68 32.58 34.36
N ASN A 325 42.47 33.03 33.40
CA ASN A 325 43.50 34.05 33.60
C ASN A 325 42.88 35.39 34.03
N PHE A 326 41.85 35.87 33.33
CA PHE A 326 41.14 37.10 33.70
C PHE A 326 40.52 37.02 35.09
N TYR A 327 39.91 35.86 35.42
CA TYR A 327 39.32 35.63 36.72
C TYR A 327 40.35 35.71 37.85
N THR A 328 41.52 35.10 37.67
CA THR A 328 42.61 35.17 38.67
C THR A 328 43.17 36.59 38.87
N LYS A 329 43.05 37.46 37.86
CA LYS A 329 43.45 38.87 37.95
C LYS A 329 42.36 39.79 38.52
N GLY A 330 41.17 39.25 38.82
CA GLY A 330 40.02 40.03 39.27
C GLY A 330 39.29 40.80 38.15
N GLU A 331 39.63 40.55 36.88
CA GLU A 331 39.00 41.15 35.71
C GLU A 331 37.73 40.37 35.33
N PHE A 332 36.68 40.48 36.15
CA PHE A 332 35.51 39.59 36.05
C PHE A 332 34.70 39.75 34.75
N ASP A 333 34.59 40.95 34.19
CA ASP A 333 33.89 41.16 32.91
C ASP A 333 34.61 40.44 31.75
N ASN A 334 35.93 40.59 31.65
CA ASN A 334 36.75 39.90 30.64
C ASN A 334 36.68 38.36 30.80
N ALA A 335 36.62 37.88 32.05
CA ALA A 335 36.45 36.45 32.33
C ALA A 335 35.09 35.91 31.85
N ILE A 336 34.01 36.64 32.14
CA ILE A 336 32.65 36.29 31.69
C ILE A 336 32.61 36.25 30.16
N ASP A 337 33.13 37.27 29.48
CA ASP A 337 33.14 37.34 28.01
C ASP A 337 33.93 36.18 27.38
N ALA A 338 35.08 35.81 27.96
CA ALA A 338 35.87 34.67 27.49
C ALA A 338 35.12 33.34 27.67
N TRP A 339 34.49 33.12 28.82
CA TRP A 339 33.71 31.91 29.05
C TRP A 339 32.41 31.85 28.27
N GLN A 340 31.77 32.99 27.96
CA GLN A 340 30.62 33.05 27.06
C GLN A 340 31.01 32.66 25.64
N ARG A 341 32.17 33.11 25.13
CA ARG A 341 32.72 32.64 23.84
C ARG A 341 32.97 31.12 23.85
N ALA A 342 33.55 30.59 24.94
CA ALA A 342 33.74 29.16 25.10
C ALA A 342 32.39 28.39 25.09
N LEU A 343 31.37 28.93 25.76
CA LEU A 343 30.04 28.33 25.84
C LEU A 343 29.30 28.34 24.49
N GLN A 344 29.58 29.30 23.61
CA GLN A 344 29.06 29.27 22.23
C GLN A 344 29.63 28.08 21.41
N LEU A 345 30.82 27.58 21.76
CA LEU A 345 31.48 26.45 21.10
C LEU A 345 31.09 25.10 21.73
N ASP A 346 30.82 25.09 23.04
CA ASP A 346 30.32 23.94 23.80
C ASP A 346 29.13 24.34 24.70
N PRO A 347 27.89 24.41 24.14
CA PRO A 347 26.72 24.88 24.87
C PRO A 347 26.30 24.04 26.07
N ASP A 348 26.75 22.79 26.13
CA ASP A 348 26.38 21.82 27.16
C ASP A 348 27.39 21.75 28.31
N ASN A 349 28.47 22.54 28.23
CA ASN A 349 29.51 22.57 29.24
C ASN A 349 29.01 23.12 30.58
N LYS A 350 28.88 22.24 31.58
CA LYS A 350 28.41 22.63 32.93
C LYS A 350 29.42 23.50 33.68
N GLU A 351 30.71 23.20 33.55
CA GLU A 351 31.79 23.92 34.24
C GLU A 351 31.83 25.39 33.79
N LEU A 352 31.69 25.65 32.48
CA LEU A 352 31.62 27.02 31.94
C LEU A 352 30.44 27.82 32.51
N LYS A 353 29.25 27.20 32.61
CA LYS A 353 28.06 27.85 33.17
C LYS A 353 28.27 28.21 34.64
N GLU A 354 28.85 27.31 35.42
CA GLU A 354 29.18 27.54 36.84
C GLU A 354 30.25 28.63 37.02
N ASN A 355 31.27 28.63 36.18
CA ASN A 355 32.33 29.63 36.20
C ASN A 355 31.79 31.03 35.90
N ILE A 356 30.94 31.18 34.87
CA ILE A 356 30.25 32.44 34.55
C ILE A 356 29.42 32.92 35.75
N GLN A 357 28.57 32.06 36.31
CA GLN A 357 27.73 32.41 37.45
C GLN A 357 28.56 32.87 38.66
N ARG A 358 29.71 32.23 38.89
CA ARG A 358 30.63 32.61 39.96
C ARG A 358 31.23 34.00 39.70
N ALA A 359 31.76 34.24 38.50
CA ALA A 359 32.32 35.56 38.16
C ALA A 359 31.29 36.69 38.21
N GLU A 360 30.04 36.44 37.80
CA GLU A 360 28.94 37.40 37.93
C GLU A 360 28.72 37.82 39.38
N LYS A 361 28.68 36.86 40.33
CA LYS A 361 28.57 37.15 41.76
C LYS A 361 29.73 37.98 42.30
N PHE A 362 30.96 37.64 41.91
CA PHE A 362 32.14 38.39 42.35
C PHE A 362 32.17 39.81 41.78
N ARG A 363 31.79 39.98 40.51
CA ARG A 363 31.64 41.30 39.87
C ARG A 363 30.63 42.17 40.61
N GLU A 364 29.44 41.64 40.90
CA GLU A 364 28.40 42.38 41.62
C GLU A 364 28.85 42.83 43.01
N ASN A 365 29.50 41.94 43.76
CA ASN A 365 30.04 42.26 45.08
C ASN A 365 31.10 43.38 44.99
N LEU A 366 31.99 43.33 44.01
CA LEU A 366 33.00 44.35 43.78
C LEU A 366 32.37 45.71 43.42
N GLN A 367 31.32 45.72 42.60
CA GLN A 367 30.60 46.95 42.25
C GLN A 367 29.91 47.58 43.46
N ARG A 368 29.27 46.77 44.32
CA ARG A 368 28.66 47.25 45.57
C ARG A 368 29.68 47.88 46.51
N LEU A 369 30.86 47.27 46.65
CA LEU A 369 31.94 47.81 47.46
C LEU A 369 32.43 49.18 46.95
N LYS A 370 32.53 49.36 45.63
CA LYS A 370 32.93 50.63 45.00
C LYS A 370 31.86 51.74 45.07
N GLN A 371 30.59 51.39 45.28
CA GLN A 371 29.49 52.34 45.40
C GLN A 371 29.20 52.72 46.87
N GLY A 372 29.64 51.89 47.82
CA GLY A 372 29.53 52.14 49.25
C GLY A 372 30.79 52.75 49.89
N SER A 373 31.89 52.88 49.14
CA SER A 373 33.11 53.62 49.47
C SER A 373 33.10 54.99 48.80
#